data_AF-X0VRP4-F1
#
_entry.id   AF-X0VRP4-F1
#
_cell.length_a   1.000
_cell.length_b   1.000
_cell.length_c   1.000
_cell.angle_alpha   90.00
_cell.angle_beta   90.00
_cell.angle_gamma   90.00
#
_symmetry.space_group_name_H-M   'P 1'
#
loop_
_entity.id
_entity.type
_entity.pdbx_description
1 polymer ?
#
loop_
_entity_poly.entity_id
_entity_poly.type
_entity_poly.pdbx_seq_one_letter_code
_entity_poly.pdbx_strand_id
1 'polypeptide(L)'
;MVGKDLANEGITTSMEEAIRLNVAAVGLSVFIGTDYERESLLNLSKLVDEGEKYGIPVMAVTAVGRELEKRDARFLALASRIAAELGARVVKTYWCEDFE
;
A
#
# COMPACT_ATOMS: atom_id res chain seq x y z
N MET A 1 -4.76 3.06 22.10
CA MET A 1 -4.39 3.97 20.99
C MET A 1 -5.50 5.00 20.84
N VAL A 2 -5.19 6.28 21.08
CA VAL A 2 -6.14 7.40 21.11
C VAL A 2 -6.13 8.05 19.73
N GLY A 3 -7.21 7.90 18.96
CA GLY A 3 -7.36 8.42 17.59
C GLY A 3 -8.41 7.64 16.79
N LYS A 4 -9.08 8.33 15.84
CA LYS A 4 -9.89 7.67 14.80
C LYS A 4 -8.98 6.80 13.93
N ASP A 5 -9.54 5.75 13.31
CA ASP A 5 -8.84 4.63 12.67
C ASP A 5 -7.56 5.02 11.91
N LEU A 6 -6.46 4.27 12.13
CA LEU A 6 -5.20 4.46 11.43
C LEU A 6 -5.33 4.16 9.93
N ALA A 7 -6.36 3.42 9.51
CA ALA A 7 -6.60 3.10 8.10
C ALA A 7 -7.00 4.31 7.23
N ASN A 8 -7.40 5.44 7.85
CA ASN A 8 -7.72 6.68 7.15
C ASN A 8 -6.44 7.46 6.80
N GLU A 9 -5.64 6.91 5.89
CA GLU A 9 -4.40 7.51 5.40
C GLU A 9 -4.60 8.22 4.06
N GLY A 10 -3.74 9.22 3.82
CA GLY A 10 -3.64 9.93 2.55
C GLY A 10 -2.19 10.09 2.11
N ILE A 11 -2.00 10.54 0.87
CA ILE A 11 -0.66 10.88 0.35
C ILE A 11 -0.15 12.12 1.09
N THR A 12 0.98 12.00 1.76
CA THR A 12 1.54 13.05 2.63
C THR A 12 2.67 13.85 1.97
N THR A 13 3.24 13.37 0.88
CA THR A 13 4.37 14.00 0.19
C THR A 13 4.17 13.90 -1.32
N SER A 14 4.53 14.95 -2.05
CA SER A 14 4.42 14.96 -3.50
C SER A 14 5.56 14.19 -4.17
N MET A 15 5.35 13.79 -5.43
CA MET A 15 6.39 13.08 -6.18
C MET A 15 7.59 13.99 -6.47
N GLU A 16 7.37 15.30 -6.65
CA GLU A 16 8.44 16.28 -6.84
C GLU A 16 9.36 16.38 -5.63
N GLU A 17 8.82 16.31 -4.41
CA GLU A 17 9.62 16.27 -3.20
C GLU A 17 10.40 14.95 -3.08
N ALA A 18 9.79 13.82 -3.47
CA ALA A 18 10.48 12.54 -3.53
C ALA A 18 11.67 12.58 -4.53
N ILE A 19 11.47 13.19 -5.70
CA ILE A 19 12.53 13.42 -6.71
C ILE A 19 13.62 14.34 -6.16
N ARG A 20 13.25 15.44 -5.49
CA ARG A 20 14.20 16.38 -4.87
C ARG A 20 15.10 15.69 -3.85
N LEU A 21 14.57 14.69 -3.14
CA LEU A 21 15.31 13.86 -2.19
C LEU A 21 16.11 12.72 -2.86
N ASN A 22 16.01 12.56 -4.18
CA ASN A 22 16.67 11.52 -4.97
C ASN A 22 16.37 10.10 -4.43
N VAL A 23 15.10 9.82 -4.13
CA VAL A 23 14.69 8.50 -3.61
C VAL A 23 14.77 7.42 -4.70
N ALA A 24 14.99 6.18 -4.28
CA ALA A 24 14.93 5.02 -5.17
C ALA A 24 13.50 4.48 -5.38
N ALA A 25 12.59 4.76 -4.44
CA ALA A 25 11.20 4.33 -4.46
C ALA A 25 10.37 5.15 -3.45
N VAL A 26 9.05 5.13 -3.61
CA VAL A 26 8.10 5.63 -2.60
C VAL A 26 7.22 4.49 -2.09
N GLY A 27 6.66 4.65 -0.89
CA GLY A 27 5.86 3.60 -0.25
C GLY A 27 4.50 4.12 0.22
N LEU A 28 3.48 3.28 0.12
CA LEU A 28 2.13 3.56 0.62
C LEU A 28 1.50 2.30 1.24
N SER A 29 0.79 2.48 2.35
CA SER A 29 0.01 1.42 3.00
C SER A 29 -1.34 1.24 2.32
N VAL A 30 -1.74 0.00 2.06
CA VAL A 30 -3.10 -0.36 1.62
C VAL A 30 -3.84 -1.10 2.74
N PHE A 31 -5.08 -0.67 3.02
CA PHE A 31 -5.89 -1.18 4.13
C PHE A 31 -7.10 -1.93 3.60
N ILE A 32 -6.84 -3.10 3.02
CA ILE A 32 -7.87 -3.97 2.43
C ILE A 32 -8.75 -4.59 3.53
N GLY A 33 -10.06 -4.61 3.29
CA GLY A 33 -11.08 -5.10 4.23
C GLY A 33 -11.44 -4.12 5.35
N THR A 34 -11.00 -2.86 5.26
CA THR A 34 -11.37 -1.77 6.18
C THR A 34 -12.38 -0.82 5.55
N ASP A 35 -13.00 0.06 6.36
CA ASP A 35 -13.92 1.10 5.87
C ASP A 35 -13.24 2.07 4.88
N TYR A 36 -11.91 2.14 4.89
CA TYR A 36 -11.08 3.02 4.06
C TYR A 36 -10.38 2.29 2.91
N GLU A 37 -10.75 1.04 2.61
CA GLU A 37 -10.15 0.25 1.53
C GLU A 37 -10.13 1.03 0.21
N ARG A 38 -11.29 1.54 -0.22
CA ARG A 38 -11.43 2.30 -1.47
C ARG A 38 -10.46 3.48 -1.55
N GLU A 39 -10.34 4.24 -0.46
CA GLU A 39 -9.46 5.41 -0.42
C GLU A 39 -7.99 5.00 -0.53
N SER A 40 -7.57 3.97 0.22
CA SER A 40 -6.20 3.46 0.15
C SER A 40 -5.83 2.93 -1.24
N LEU A 41 -6.75 2.24 -1.92
CA LEU A 41 -6.52 1.74 -3.28
C LEU A 41 -6.46 2.88 -4.31
N LEU A 42 -7.31 3.90 -4.20
CA LEU A 42 -7.24 5.08 -5.07
C LEU A 42 -5.95 5.87 -4.86
N ASN A 43 -5.48 5.98 -3.61
CA ASN A 43 -4.20 6.59 -3.30
C ASN A 43 -3.03 5.79 -3.89
N LEU A 44 -3.08 4.46 -3.85
CA LEU A 44 -2.09 3.61 -4.51
C LEU A 44 -2.06 3.86 -6.02
N SER A 45 -3.20 3.76 -6.72
CA SER A 45 -3.27 3.99 -8.17
C SER A 45 -2.76 5.37 -8.55
N LYS A 46 -3.15 6.41 -7.82
CA LYS A 46 -2.68 7.77 -8.06
C LYS A 46 -1.16 7.87 -7.88
N LEU A 47 -0.61 7.28 -6.82
CA LEU A 47 0.83 7.35 -6.57
C LEU A 47 1.62 6.57 -7.61
N VAL A 48 1.11 5.42 -8.08
CA VAL A 48 1.67 4.65 -9.20
C VAL A 48 1.70 5.50 -10.46
N ASP A 49 0.57 6.11 -10.84
CA ASP A 49 0.49 6.99 -12.01
C ASP A 49 1.49 8.16 -11.94
N GLU A 50 1.66 8.77 -10.76
CA GLU A 50 2.68 9.81 -10.57
C GLU A 50 4.11 9.25 -10.64
N GLY A 51 4.37 8.08 -10.05
CA GLY A 51 5.70 7.46 -10.05
C GLY A 51 6.17 7.08 -11.45
N GLU A 52 5.29 6.49 -12.25
CA GLU A 52 5.58 6.07 -13.63
C GLU A 52 5.99 7.24 -14.53
N LYS A 53 5.45 8.45 -14.32
CA LYS A 53 5.86 9.65 -15.09
C LYS A 53 7.35 9.97 -14.95
N TYR A 54 7.96 9.60 -13.82
CA TYR A 54 9.35 9.88 -13.51
C TYR A 54 10.22 8.61 -13.42
N GLY A 55 9.65 7.45 -13.69
CA GLY A 55 10.33 6.16 -13.55
C GLY A 55 10.67 5.80 -12.10
N ILE A 56 9.94 6.34 -11.11
CA ILE A 56 10.14 6.03 -9.69
C ILE A 56 9.16 4.92 -9.28
N PRO A 57 9.64 3.74 -8.85
CA PRO A 57 8.78 2.63 -8.47
C PRO A 57 8.01 2.92 -7.17
N VAL A 58 6.76 2.46 -7.13
CA VAL A 58 5.91 2.50 -5.94
C VAL A 58 5.88 1.13 -5.27
N MET A 59 6.16 1.10 -3.98
CA MET A 59 5.97 -0.07 -3.12
C MET A 59 4.65 0.02 -2.38
N ALA A 60 3.77 -0.97 -2.58
CA ALA A 60 2.58 -1.13 -1.76
C ALA A 60 2.92 -1.93 -0.50
N VAL A 61 2.39 -1.50 0.64
CA VAL A 61 2.53 -2.19 1.93
C VAL A 61 1.16 -2.69 2.33
N THR A 62 0.96 -3.99 2.39
CA THR A 62 -0.30 -4.53 2.90
C THR A 62 -0.36 -4.27 4.40
N ALA A 63 -1.24 -3.37 4.83
CA ALA A 63 -1.45 -3.06 6.22
C ALA A 63 -2.74 -3.73 6.69
N VAL A 64 -2.61 -4.51 7.75
CA VAL A 64 -3.76 -5.10 8.45
C VAL A 64 -3.97 -4.29 9.71
N GLY A 65 -5.20 -3.82 9.92
CA GLY A 65 -5.59 -3.05 11.09
C GLY A 65 -5.52 -3.87 12.39
N ARG A 66 -6.33 -3.50 13.38
CA ARG A 66 -6.33 -4.18 14.70
C ARG A 66 -6.75 -5.65 14.65
N GLU A 67 -7.37 -6.08 13.55
CA GLU A 67 -7.85 -7.44 13.33
C GLU A 67 -6.73 -8.34 12.79
N LEU A 68 -5.75 -8.63 13.65
CA LEU A 68 -4.61 -9.50 13.37
C LEU A 68 -5.01 -10.91 12.90
N GLU A 69 -6.22 -11.35 13.24
CA GLU A 69 -6.80 -12.65 12.86
C GLU A 69 -7.12 -12.75 11.37
N LYS A 70 -7.19 -11.63 10.63
CA LYS A 70 -7.41 -11.59 9.17
C LYS A 70 -6.16 -11.86 8.32
N ARG A 71 -5.05 -12.31 8.92
CA ARG A 71 -3.75 -12.54 8.24
C ARG A 71 -3.60 -13.94 7.66
N ASP A 72 -4.68 -14.58 7.24
CA ASP A 72 -4.54 -15.87 6.57
C ASP A 72 -3.84 -15.71 5.20
N ALA A 73 -3.23 -16.79 4.72
CA ALA A 73 -2.48 -16.78 3.47
C ALA A 73 -3.31 -16.30 2.28
N ARG A 74 -4.58 -16.70 2.23
CA ARG A 74 -5.49 -16.32 1.14
C ARG A 74 -5.76 -14.82 1.13
N PHE A 75 -6.02 -14.22 2.29
CA PHE A 75 -6.23 -12.78 2.41
C PHE A 75 -5.00 -12.01 1.96
N LEU A 76 -3.81 -12.38 2.49
CA LEU A 76 -2.57 -11.70 2.16
C LEU A 76 -2.19 -11.88 0.67
N ALA A 77 -2.45 -13.05 0.09
CA ALA A 77 -2.21 -13.31 -1.34
C ALA A 77 -3.14 -12.47 -2.24
N LEU A 78 -4.43 -12.40 -1.91
CA LEU A 78 -5.39 -11.56 -2.64
C LEU A 78 -5.05 -10.08 -2.51
N ALA A 79 -4.72 -9.62 -1.28
CA ALA A 79 -4.29 -8.25 -1.03
C ALA A 79 -3.04 -7.89 -1.84
N SER A 80 -2.06 -8.81 -1.87
CA SER A 80 -0.82 -8.62 -2.62
C SER A 80 -1.07 -8.58 -4.14
N ARG A 81 -1.97 -9.43 -4.63
CA ARG A 81 -2.36 -9.45 -6.04
C ARG A 81 -3.07 -8.18 -6.46
N ILE A 82 -4.01 -7.66 -5.66
CA ILE A 82 -4.66 -6.37 -5.91
C ILE A 82 -3.61 -5.26 -6.03
N ALA A 83 -2.66 -5.20 -5.08
CA ALA A 83 -1.61 -4.18 -5.12
C ALA A 83 -0.75 -4.28 -6.39
N ALA A 84 -0.36 -5.49 -6.79
CA ALA A 84 0.40 -5.71 -8.02
C ALA A 84 -0.40 -5.35 -9.28
N GLU A 85 -1.69 -5.70 -9.35
CA GLU A 85 -2.58 -5.36 -10.46
C GLU A 85 -2.83 -3.84 -10.58
N LEU A 86 -2.76 -3.10 -9.47
CA LEU A 86 -2.79 -1.63 -9.46
C LEU A 86 -1.44 -0.98 -9.81
N GLY A 87 -0.43 -1.77 -10.17
CA GLY A 87 0.85 -1.30 -10.69
C GLY A 87 1.95 -1.10 -9.65
N ALA A 88 1.75 -1.55 -8.40
CA ALA A 88 2.85 -1.55 -7.43
C ALA A 88 4.01 -2.41 -7.94
N ARG A 89 5.22 -1.86 -7.92
CA ARG A 89 6.43 -2.55 -8.40
C ARG A 89 7.00 -3.52 -7.37
N VAL A 90 6.75 -3.23 -6.10
CA VAL A 90 7.12 -4.07 -4.97
C VAL A 90 5.91 -4.17 -4.05
N VAL A 91 5.63 -5.37 -3.55
CA VAL A 91 4.60 -5.57 -2.52
C VAL A 91 5.29 -6.07 -1.25
N LYS A 92 5.22 -5.26 -0.19
CA LYS A 92 5.65 -5.65 1.15
C LYS A 92 4.44 -6.21 1.89
N THR A 93 4.48 -7.51 2.20
CA THR A 93 3.43 -8.19 2.96
C THR A 93 3.96 -8.83 4.24
N TYR A 94 3.04 -9.32 5.08
CA TYR A 94 3.38 -10.08 6.28
C TYR A 94 3.78 -11.50 5.91
N TRP A 95 4.67 -12.08 6.71
CA TRP A 95 4.87 -13.52 6.70
C TRP A 95 3.68 -14.23 7.35
N CYS A 96 3.21 -15.31 6.74
CA CYS A 96 2.27 -16.25 7.33
C CYS A 96 2.59 -17.68 6.86
N GLU A 97 2.08 -18.66 7.60
CA GLU A 97 2.09 -20.07 7.16
C GLU A 97 1.22 -20.22 5.91
N ASP A 98 1.57 -21.20 5.05
CA ASP A 98 0.88 -21.53 3.80
C ASP A 98 0.78 -20.39 2.75
N PHE A 99 1.68 -19.40 2.80
CA PHE A 99 1.77 -18.34 1.79
C PHE A 99 2.55 -18.82 0.55
N GLU A 100 1.84 -19.21 -0.50
CA GLU A 100 2.39 -19.58 -1.82
C GLU A 100 2.29 -18.45 -2.86
#